data_AF-A0A1F6V823-F1
#
_entry.id   AF-A0A1F6V823-F1
#
_cell.length_a   1.000
_cell.length_b   1.000
_cell.length_c   1.000
_cell.angle_alpha   90.00
_cell.angle_beta   90.00
_cell.angle_gamma   90.00
#
_symmetry.space_group_name_H-M   'P 1'
#
loop_
_entity.id
_entity.type
_entity.pdbx_description
1 polymer ?
#
loop_
_entity_poly.entity_id
_entity_poly.type
_entity_poly.pdbx_seq_one_letter_code
_entity_poly.pdbx_strand_id
1 'polypeptide(L)'
;MIYSRNMPKKSKKKEKTIVITEKNQTLMFRDPNLLKPFLEEPIIKIAEFITGGLSMGSSDLIHMGGRLVQGAIKGHLLTQASREINKLVEEGKIKEDYAETKYGFKSLEELLSFIDSEAPDEDRFKAVKAMFFALNSVDVKDSGEEILRYQLFHICTKLSSSQLLTLRAAYEFKKQHTEHSSADAWLRDVAKQIGHNSAGLVENDETTLEHEKLITGRIHNDRSGVRGYNARLTDFGISLIEYILKYENLTEEDIKTI
;
A
#
# COMPACT_ATOMS: atom_id res chain seq x y z
N MET A 1 -75.41 -29.59 -12.16
CA MET A 1 -74.30 -29.64 -13.14
C MET A 1 -73.36 -28.48 -12.83
N ILE A 2 -72.15 -28.73 -12.29
CA ILE A 2 -70.88 -28.72 -13.04
C ILE A 2 -70.56 -27.28 -13.51
N TYR A 3 -69.50 -26.53 -13.16
CA TYR A 3 -68.18 -26.77 -12.55
C TYR A 3 -67.74 -25.48 -11.82
N SER A 4 -67.09 -25.64 -10.66
CA SER A 4 -66.22 -24.62 -10.07
C SER A 4 -64.92 -24.52 -10.90
N ARG A 5 -64.54 -23.31 -11.31
CA ARG A 5 -63.19 -23.00 -11.81
C ARG A 5 -62.63 -21.78 -11.09
N ASN A 6 -61.69 -22.05 -10.20
CA ASN A 6 -60.75 -21.09 -9.63
C ASN A 6 -59.97 -20.39 -10.76
N MET A 7 -60.07 -19.06 -10.81
CA MET A 7 -59.16 -18.20 -11.57
C MET A 7 -58.20 -17.53 -10.59
N PRO A 8 -56.87 -17.60 -10.82
CA PRO A 8 -55.88 -17.02 -9.93
C PRO A 8 -55.84 -15.48 -10.07
N LYS A 9 -55.75 -14.80 -8.92
CA LYS A 9 -55.55 -13.35 -8.81
C LYS A 9 -54.23 -12.96 -9.48
N LYS A 10 -54.30 -12.20 -10.59
CA LYS A 10 -53.15 -11.54 -11.22
C LYS A 10 -52.56 -10.51 -10.24
N SER A 11 -51.42 -10.81 -9.65
CA SER A 11 -50.61 -9.81 -8.94
C SER A 11 -49.90 -8.93 -9.97
N LYS A 12 -50.08 -7.61 -9.84
CA LYS A 12 -49.40 -6.61 -10.66
C LYS A 12 -47.90 -6.68 -10.38
N LYS A 13 -47.14 -7.25 -11.33
CA LYS A 13 -45.67 -7.17 -11.35
C LYS A 13 -45.31 -5.73 -11.67
N LYS A 14 -44.92 -4.94 -10.66
CA LYS A 14 -44.29 -3.63 -10.88
C LYS A 14 -42.89 -3.90 -11.44
N GLU A 15 -42.72 -3.75 -12.74
CA GLU A 15 -41.40 -3.53 -13.33
C GLU A 15 -40.85 -2.24 -12.72
N LYS A 16 -39.78 -2.37 -11.93
CA LYS A 16 -38.95 -1.23 -11.54
C LYS A 16 -37.75 -1.23 -12.46
N THR A 17 -37.76 -0.30 -13.41
CA THR A 17 -36.57 0.19 -14.10
C THR A 17 -35.55 0.63 -13.05
N ILE A 18 -34.37 0.02 -13.04
CA ILE A 18 -33.24 0.48 -12.22
C ILE A 18 -32.40 1.38 -13.12
N VAL A 19 -32.44 2.68 -12.85
CA VAL A 19 -31.44 3.64 -13.32
C VAL A 19 -30.25 3.51 -12.37
N ILE A 20 -29.12 2.99 -12.87
CA ILE A 20 -27.87 2.96 -12.11
C ILE A 20 -27.37 4.41 -12.06
N THR A 21 -27.36 4.98 -10.87
CA THR A 21 -26.65 6.24 -10.58
C THR A 21 -25.53 5.88 -9.62
N GLU A 22 -24.29 6.05 -10.05
CA GLU A 22 -23.10 5.90 -9.22
C GLU A 22 -23.15 6.92 -8.07
N LYS A 23 -23.24 6.43 -6.83
CA LYS A 23 -22.69 7.05 -5.62
C LYS A 23 -22.89 6.15 -4.41
N ASN A 24 -21.79 5.88 -3.72
CA ASN A 24 -21.69 5.30 -2.37
C ASN A 24 -22.20 3.87 -2.19
N GLN A 25 -21.33 2.89 -2.46
CA GLN A 25 -21.47 1.57 -1.87
C GLN A 25 -21.18 1.64 -0.36
N THR A 26 -22.23 1.80 0.43
CA THR A 26 -22.18 1.58 1.87
C THR A 26 -22.39 0.07 2.08
N LEU A 27 -21.33 -0.68 2.37
CA LEU A 27 -21.46 -2.07 2.81
C LEU A 27 -22.15 -2.07 4.18
N MET A 28 -23.44 -2.44 4.20
CA MET A 28 -24.16 -2.64 5.45
C MET A 28 -23.64 -3.90 6.15
N PHE A 29 -22.99 -3.73 7.29
CA PHE A 29 -22.76 -4.80 8.25
C PHE A 29 -24.13 -5.28 8.75
N ARG A 30 -24.52 -6.51 8.36
CA ARG A 30 -25.85 -7.07 8.68
C ARG A 30 -25.99 -7.55 10.14
N ASP A 31 -24.95 -7.50 10.95
CA ASP A 31 -25.00 -7.89 12.36
C ASP A 31 -24.21 -6.93 13.27
N PRO A 32 -24.90 -6.12 14.09
CA PRO A 32 -24.30 -5.23 15.08
C PRO A 32 -23.50 -5.94 16.18
N ASN A 33 -23.73 -7.24 16.42
CA ASN A 33 -23.04 -7.99 17.48
C ASN A 33 -21.65 -8.49 17.06
N LEU A 34 -21.34 -8.51 15.75
CA LEU A 34 -20.01 -8.82 15.23
C LEU A 34 -19.06 -7.61 15.25
N LEU A 35 -19.62 -6.40 15.32
CA LEU A 35 -18.85 -5.15 15.40
C LEU A 35 -18.26 -4.92 16.79
N LYS A 36 -18.90 -5.37 17.87
CA LYS A 36 -18.43 -5.08 19.24
C LYS A 36 -17.05 -5.66 19.58
N PRO A 37 -16.81 -6.97 19.39
CA PRO A 37 -15.48 -7.55 19.64
C PRO A 37 -14.41 -6.97 18.69
N PHE A 38 -14.82 -6.65 17.47
CA PHE A 38 -13.96 -6.06 16.43
C PHE A 38 -13.73 -4.56 16.63
N LEU A 39 -14.51 -3.85 17.43
CA LEU A 39 -14.23 -2.45 17.78
C LEU A 39 -13.43 -2.40 19.07
N GLU A 40 -13.68 -3.31 20.00
CA GLU A 40 -12.99 -3.33 21.30
C GLU A 40 -11.55 -3.87 21.18
N GLU A 41 -11.30 -4.97 20.46
CA GLU A 41 -9.93 -5.51 20.34
C GLU A 41 -8.96 -4.67 19.48
N PRO A 42 -9.33 -4.21 18.28
CA PRO A 42 -8.44 -3.41 17.44
C PRO A 42 -8.20 -2.03 18.05
N ILE A 43 -9.21 -1.39 18.66
CA ILE A 43 -8.99 -0.10 19.33
C ILE A 43 -8.07 -0.26 20.53
N ILE A 44 -8.22 -1.33 21.34
CA ILE A 44 -7.31 -1.61 22.45
C ILE A 44 -5.90 -1.91 21.94
N LYS A 45 -5.72 -2.74 20.91
CA LYS A 45 -4.40 -3.05 20.33
C LYS A 45 -3.76 -1.85 19.62
N ILE A 46 -4.55 -1.01 18.98
CA ILE A 46 -4.10 0.27 18.41
C ILE A 46 -3.73 1.23 19.54
N ALA A 47 -4.52 1.29 20.61
CA ALA A 47 -4.19 2.09 21.78
C ALA A 47 -2.92 1.56 22.46
N GLU A 48 -2.74 0.25 22.60
CA GLU A 48 -1.51 -0.39 23.12
C GLU A 48 -0.32 -0.19 22.18
N PHE A 49 -0.52 -0.21 20.87
CA PHE A 49 0.52 0.08 19.87
C PHE A 49 0.98 1.53 19.93
N ILE A 50 0.03 2.46 20.03
CA ILE A 50 0.32 3.89 20.14
C ILE A 50 0.85 4.22 21.56
N THR A 51 0.34 3.59 22.61
CA THR A 51 0.79 3.79 24.01
C THR A 51 2.11 3.07 24.29
N GLY A 52 2.39 1.95 23.63
CA GLY A 52 3.66 1.23 23.67
C GLY A 52 4.78 2.01 22.98
N GLY A 53 4.46 2.79 21.94
CA GLY A 53 5.34 3.80 21.37
C GLY A 53 5.39 5.13 22.14
N LEU A 54 4.48 5.37 23.10
CA LEU A 54 4.37 6.62 23.84
C LEU A 54 4.22 6.36 25.34
N SER A 55 5.33 6.08 26.02
CA SER A 55 5.40 6.27 27.47
C SER A 55 5.48 7.77 27.88
N MET A 56 5.30 8.70 26.93
CA MET A 56 5.31 10.16 27.16
C MET A 56 4.19 10.89 26.40
N GLY A 57 3.32 11.59 27.14
CA GLY A 57 2.50 12.73 26.66
C GLY A 57 1.17 12.41 25.96
N SER A 58 0.05 12.47 26.69
CA SER A 58 -1.31 12.14 26.23
C SER A 58 -2.01 13.20 25.35
N SER A 59 -1.40 14.36 25.07
CA SER A 59 -2.10 15.49 24.41
C SER A 59 -2.21 15.38 22.89
N ASP A 60 -1.18 14.84 22.21
CA ASP A 60 -1.12 14.80 20.73
C ASP A 60 -1.90 13.59 20.17
N LEU A 61 -2.04 12.56 20.99
CA LEU A 61 -2.81 11.34 20.77
C LEU A 61 -4.31 11.59 20.53
N ILE A 62 -4.89 12.57 21.22
CA ILE A 62 -6.31 12.94 21.10
C ILE A 62 -6.61 13.51 19.70
N HIS A 63 -5.63 14.14 19.05
CA HIS A 63 -5.80 14.68 17.71
C HIS A 63 -5.69 13.60 16.62
N MET A 64 -4.96 12.51 16.87
CA MET A 64 -4.85 11.35 15.96
C MET A 64 -6.06 10.40 16.06
N GLY A 65 -6.64 10.23 17.25
CA GLY A 65 -7.74 9.28 17.51
C GLY A 65 -9.09 9.65 16.89
N GLY A 66 -9.25 10.87 16.35
CA GLY A 66 -10.53 11.37 15.84
C GLY A 66 -10.99 10.78 14.49
N ARG A 67 -10.19 9.95 13.82
CA ARG A 67 -10.51 9.39 12.49
C ARG A 67 -10.44 7.88 12.38
N LEU A 68 -10.08 7.17 13.44
CA LEU A 68 -10.05 5.72 13.38
C LEU A 68 -11.44 5.17 13.70
N VAL A 69 -12.24 4.97 12.65
CA VAL A 69 -13.02 3.75 12.36
C VAL A 69 -14.08 4.06 11.29
N GLN A 70 -13.86 3.53 10.08
CA GLN A 70 -14.94 3.05 9.21
C GLN A 70 -14.53 1.70 8.58
N GLY A 71 -14.86 0.59 9.25
CA GLY A 71 -14.96 -0.76 8.65
C GLY A 71 -13.99 -1.85 9.12
N ALA A 72 -14.40 -3.11 8.91
CA ALA A 72 -13.67 -4.32 9.32
C ALA A 72 -12.32 -4.54 8.62
N ILE A 73 -12.17 -4.08 7.38
CA ILE A 73 -10.91 -4.24 6.63
C ILE A 73 -9.81 -3.37 7.24
N LYS A 74 -10.14 -2.11 7.59
CA LYS A 74 -9.17 -1.17 8.18
C LYS A 74 -8.66 -1.65 9.53
N GLY A 75 -9.55 -2.16 10.39
CA GLY A 75 -9.12 -2.71 11.68
C GLY A 75 -8.23 -3.95 11.53
N HIS A 76 -8.43 -4.78 10.49
CA HIS A 76 -7.53 -5.89 10.19
C HIS A 76 -6.13 -5.41 9.76
N LEU A 77 -6.06 -4.44 8.83
CA LEU A 77 -4.79 -3.86 8.37
C LEU A 77 -4.03 -3.18 9.52
N LEU A 78 -4.73 -2.42 10.37
CA LEU A 78 -4.14 -1.80 11.56
C LEU A 78 -3.61 -2.85 12.55
N THR A 79 -4.40 -3.90 12.80
CA THR A 79 -3.97 -5.01 13.67
C THR A 79 -2.75 -5.71 13.09
N GLN A 80 -2.71 -5.91 11.77
CA GLN A 80 -1.58 -6.53 11.10
C GLN A 80 -0.32 -5.65 11.22
N ALA A 81 -0.41 -4.36 10.88
CA ALA A 81 0.71 -3.43 11.01
C ALA A 81 1.25 -3.37 12.44
N SER A 82 0.36 -3.24 13.43
CA SER A 82 0.72 -3.20 14.85
C SER A 82 1.48 -4.45 15.28
N ARG A 83 0.96 -5.65 14.96
CA ARG A 83 1.62 -6.92 15.32
C ARG A 83 3.00 -7.05 14.70
N GLU A 84 3.12 -6.73 13.42
CA GLU A 84 4.39 -6.83 12.71
C GLU A 84 5.42 -5.82 13.23
N ILE A 85 5.02 -4.57 13.47
CA ILE A 85 5.92 -3.55 14.02
C ILE A 85 6.39 -3.93 15.42
N ASN A 86 5.49 -4.36 16.30
CA ASN A 86 5.86 -4.82 17.64
C ASN A 86 6.86 -5.98 17.57
N LYS A 87 6.60 -6.98 16.70
CA LYS A 87 7.52 -8.08 16.48
C LYS A 87 8.91 -7.60 16.03
N LEU A 88 8.97 -6.68 15.06
CA LEU A 88 10.23 -6.13 14.55
C LEU A 88 10.97 -5.28 15.59
N VAL A 89 10.26 -4.62 16.52
CA VAL A 89 10.86 -3.94 17.68
C VAL A 89 11.42 -4.96 18.67
N GLU A 90 10.64 -5.98 19.04
CA GLU A 90 11.06 -7.06 19.95
C GLU A 90 12.30 -7.82 19.42
N GLU A 91 12.41 -7.98 18.11
CA GLU A 91 13.57 -8.58 17.44
C GLU A 91 14.76 -7.61 17.29
N GLY A 92 14.63 -6.36 17.73
CA GLY A 92 15.67 -5.33 17.61
C GLY A 92 15.95 -4.88 16.18
N LYS A 93 15.02 -5.12 15.24
CA LYS A 93 15.14 -4.69 13.83
C LYS A 93 14.67 -3.25 13.63
N ILE A 94 13.72 -2.78 14.45
CA ILE A 94 13.26 -1.38 14.56
C ILE A 94 13.78 -0.81 15.89
N LYS A 95 14.16 0.47 15.89
CA LYS A 95 14.59 1.17 17.11
C LYS A 95 13.46 1.22 18.14
N GLU A 96 13.70 0.87 19.40
CA GLU A 96 12.65 0.90 20.44
C GLU A 96 12.06 2.31 20.63
N ASP A 97 12.90 3.33 20.49
CA ASP A 97 12.56 4.75 20.61
C ASP A 97 12.10 5.39 19.30
N TYR A 98 11.75 4.61 18.27
CA TYR A 98 11.42 5.16 16.94
C TYR A 98 10.33 6.24 17.01
N ALA A 99 9.33 6.08 17.87
CA ALA A 99 8.23 7.01 18.06
C ALA A 99 8.64 8.33 18.78
N GLU A 100 9.85 8.40 19.34
CA GLU A 100 10.41 9.61 19.92
C GLU A 100 11.26 10.40 18.90
N THR A 101 11.60 9.77 17.78
CA THR A 101 12.36 10.41 16.71
C THR A 101 11.48 11.28 15.81
N LYS A 102 12.07 12.34 15.24
CA LYS A 102 11.37 13.30 14.37
C LYS A 102 10.61 12.60 13.23
N TYR A 103 11.26 11.68 12.52
CA TYR A 103 10.64 11.01 11.37
C TYR A 103 9.94 9.70 11.74
N GLY A 104 10.28 9.07 12.86
CA GLY A 104 9.62 7.85 13.28
C GLY A 104 8.20 8.07 13.77
N PHE A 105 7.94 9.08 14.61
CA PHE A 105 6.57 9.46 14.95
C PHE A 105 5.77 9.90 13.72
N LYS A 106 6.41 10.70 12.84
CA LYS A 106 5.72 11.25 11.67
C LYS A 106 5.35 10.17 10.65
N SER A 107 6.24 9.22 10.41
CA SER A 107 5.97 8.08 9.54
C SER A 107 4.92 7.13 10.11
N LEU A 108 4.83 7.03 11.44
CA LEU A 108 3.75 6.29 12.10
C LEU A 108 2.39 6.95 11.84
N GLU A 109 2.29 8.28 12.05
CA GLU A 109 1.07 9.05 11.74
C GLU A 109 0.64 8.87 10.27
N GLU A 110 1.59 8.96 9.35
CA GLU A 110 1.35 8.80 7.91
C GLU A 110 0.92 7.37 7.54
N LEU A 111 1.53 6.34 8.13
CA LEU A 111 1.12 4.94 7.93
C LEU A 111 -0.32 4.73 8.40
N LEU A 112 -0.68 5.25 9.58
CA LEU A 112 -2.03 5.16 10.11
C LEU A 112 -3.04 5.90 9.21
N SER A 113 -2.67 7.10 8.76
CA SER A 113 -3.49 7.88 7.82
C SER A 113 -3.64 7.19 6.47
N PHE A 114 -2.61 6.50 5.98
CA PHE A 114 -2.65 5.73 4.73
C PHE A 114 -3.65 4.57 4.82
N ILE A 115 -3.62 3.82 5.93
CA ILE A 115 -4.57 2.72 6.17
C ILE A 115 -6.01 3.27 6.31
N ASP A 116 -6.17 4.40 6.99
CA ASP A 116 -7.50 4.98 7.22
C ASP A 116 -8.10 5.61 5.95
N SER A 117 -7.31 6.28 5.12
CA SER A 117 -7.86 7.02 3.98
C SER A 117 -8.24 6.14 2.79
N GLU A 118 -7.45 5.11 2.48
CA GLU A 118 -7.52 4.47 1.16
C GLU A 118 -7.92 2.99 1.15
N ALA A 119 -8.02 2.32 2.33
CA ALA A 119 -8.20 0.86 2.41
C ALA A 119 -7.32 0.13 1.37
N PRO A 120 -5.98 0.32 1.46
CA PRO A 120 -5.05 -0.04 0.41
C PRO A 120 -5.13 -1.54 0.06
N ASP A 121 -4.90 -1.86 -1.20
CA ASP A 121 -4.64 -3.24 -1.61
C ASP A 121 -3.35 -3.78 -0.97
N GLU A 122 -3.20 -5.10 -1.02
CA GLU A 122 -2.12 -5.83 -0.36
C GLU A 122 -0.73 -5.38 -0.83
N ASP A 123 -0.55 -5.17 -2.13
CA ASP A 123 0.75 -4.76 -2.71
C ASP A 123 1.17 -3.39 -2.19
N ARG A 124 0.25 -2.41 -2.20
CA ARG A 124 0.52 -1.07 -1.67
C ARG A 124 0.76 -1.11 -0.16
N PHE A 125 -0.07 -1.85 0.57
CA PHE A 125 0.09 -1.96 2.02
C PHE A 125 1.44 -2.57 2.40
N LYS A 126 1.87 -3.62 1.70
CA LYS A 126 3.17 -4.26 1.90
C LYS A 126 4.32 -3.29 1.60
N ALA A 127 4.25 -2.55 0.50
CA ALA A 127 5.27 -1.58 0.11
C ALA A 127 5.42 -0.43 1.12
N VAL A 128 4.30 0.11 1.62
CA VAL A 128 4.33 1.20 2.61
C VAL A 128 4.85 0.70 3.96
N LYS A 129 4.47 -0.50 4.42
CA LYS A 129 5.06 -1.12 5.62
C LYS A 129 6.56 -1.33 5.47
N ALA A 130 7.02 -1.80 4.32
CA ALA A 130 8.44 -1.99 4.05
C ALA A 130 9.22 -0.68 4.15
N MET A 131 8.66 0.41 3.63
CA MET A 131 9.29 1.73 3.73
C MET A 131 9.25 2.31 5.14
N PHE A 132 8.18 2.07 5.90
CA PHE A 132 8.11 2.39 7.33
C PHE A 132 9.21 1.66 8.10
N PHE A 133 9.37 0.35 7.84
CA PHE A 133 10.44 -0.45 8.42
C PHE A 133 11.82 0.09 8.06
N ALA A 134 12.05 0.37 6.76
CA ALA A 134 13.33 0.88 6.30
C ALA A 134 13.71 2.19 7.01
N LEU A 135 12.77 3.13 7.14
CA LEU A 135 13.01 4.39 7.84
C LEU A 135 13.34 4.20 9.34
N ASN A 136 12.63 3.30 10.01
CA ASN A 136 12.75 3.12 11.46
C ASN A 136 13.73 2.03 11.88
N SER A 137 14.44 1.44 10.92
CA SER A 137 15.40 0.37 11.15
C SER A 137 16.60 0.85 11.98
N VAL A 138 17.12 -0.03 12.84
CA VAL A 138 18.38 0.20 13.58
C VAL A 138 19.58 0.45 12.67
N ASP A 139 19.51 0.04 11.40
CA ASP A 139 20.56 0.22 10.39
C ASP A 139 20.73 1.67 9.90
N VAL A 140 19.80 2.59 10.23
CA VAL A 140 19.90 4.01 9.83
C VAL A 140 20.95 4.71 10.70
N LYS A 141 22.06 5.12 10.07
CA LYS A 141 23.26 5.61 10.79
C LYS A 141 23.38 7.12 10.87
N ASP A 142 22.85 7.84 9.89
CA ASP A 142 23.00 9.29 9.80
C ASP A 142 21.72 10.00 9.35
N SER A 143 21.66 11.30 9.62
CA SER A 143 20.50 12.15 9.32
C SER A 143 20.19 12.30 7.83
N GLY A 144 21.18 12.13 6.95
CA GLY A 144 20.99 12.21 5.51
C GLY A 144 20.26 10.98 4.99
N GLU A 145 20.65 9.80 5.46
CA GLU A 145 19.94 8.54 5.19
C GLU A 145 18.50 8.56 5.73
N GLU A 146 18.29 9.11 6.92
CA GLU A 146 16.96 9.27 7.52
C GLU A 146 16.04 10.14 6.64
N ILE A 147 16.55 11.28 6.14
CA ILE A 147 15.81 12.18 5.23
C ILE A 147 15.48 11.46 3.92
N LEU A 148 16.45 10.76 3.32
CA LEU A 148 16.24 10.01 2.07
C LEU A 148 15.14 8.95 2.25
N ARG A 149 15.23 8.13 3.29
CA ARG A 149 14.25 7.06 3.55
C ARG A 149 12.86 7.64 3.84
N TYR A 150 12.77 8.76 4.55
CA TYR A 150 11.50 9.43 4.80
C TYR A 150 10.88 10.00 3.51
N GLN A 151 11.69 10.58 2.62
CA GLN A 151 11.21 11.02 1.30
C GLN A 151 10.70 9.84 0.45
N LEU A 152 11.44 8.74 0.41
CA LEU A 152 11.02 7.53 -0.31
C LEU A 152 9.74 6.92 0.29
N PHE A 153 9.59 6.95 1.62
CA PHE A 153 8.35 6.55 2.28
C PHE A 153 7.16 7.40 1.81
N HIS A 154 7.31 8.73 1.80
CA HIS A 154 6.26 9.64 1.35
C HIS A 154 5.93 9.51 -0.15
N ILE A 155 6.91 9.16 -0.99
CA ILE A 155 6.66 8.83 -2.40
C ILE A 155 5.88 7.52 -2.48
N CYS A 156 6.29 6.49 -1.73
CA CYS A 156 5.67 5.16 -1.76
C CYS A 156 4.18 5.20 -1.39
N THR A 157 3.76 6.02 -0.42
CA THR A 157 2.33 6.15 -0.06
C THR A 157 1.46 6.67 -1.20
N LYS A 158 2.03 7.38 -2.18
CA LYS A 158 1.31 7.91 -3.35
C LYS A 158 1.28 6.97 -4.55
N LEU A 159 2.12 5.92 -4.55
CA LEU A 159 2.20 5.00 -5.68
C LEU A 159 1.04 4.02 -5.67
N SER A 160 0.49 3.75 -6.86
CA SER A 160 -0.45 2.65 -7.09
C SER A 160 0.27 1.31 -7.21
N SER A 161 -0.47 0.19 -7.09
CA SER A 161 0.09 -1.16 -7.26
C SER A 161 0.68 -1.36 -8.66
N SER A 162 0.04 -0.82 -9.71
CA SER A 162 0.55 -0.91 -11.09
C SER A 162 1.92 -0.22 -11.24
N GLN A 163 2.09 0.93 -10.60
CA GLN A 163 3.36 1.67 -10.59
C GLN A 163 4.44 0.91 -9.80
N LEU A 164 4.09 0.34 -8.64
CA LEU A 164 5.00 -0.51 -7.85
C LEU A 164 5.44 -1.74 -8.64
N LEU A 165 4.51 -2.41 -9.34
CA LEU A 165 4.81 -3.55 -10.19
C LEU A 165 5.69 -3.16 -11.39
N THR A 166 5.45 -1.99 -11.98
CA THR A 166 6.30 -1.44 -13.04
C THR A 166 7.74 -1.21 -12.56
N LEU A 167 7.93 -0.63 -11.38
CA LEU A 167 9.27 -0.47 -10.79
C LEU A 167 9.93 -1.82 -10.48
N ARG A 168 9.17 -2.79 -9.97
CA ARG A 168 9.68 -4.15 -9.70
C ARG A 168 10.13 -4.83 -10.99
N ALA A 169 9.33 -4.74 -12.06
CA ALA A 169 9.70 -5.28 -13.38
C ALA A 169 10.97 -4.62 -13.92
N ALA A 170 11.09 -3.30 -13.82
CA ALA A 170 12.31 -2.58 -14.19
C ALA A 170 13.54 -3.05 -13.39
N TYR A 171 13.37 -3.29 -12.08
CA TYR A 171 14.45 -3.78 -11.23
C TYR A 171 14.89 -5.20 -11.59
N GLU A 172 13.96 -6.07 -11.97
CA GLU A 172 14.29 -7.41 -12.47
C GLU A 172 15.02 -7.36 -13.81
N PHE A 173 14.63 -6.47 -14.74
CA PHE A 173 15.40 -6.26 -15.97
C PHE A 173 16.81 -5.73 -15.70
N LYS A 174 16.97 -4.83 -14.72
CA LYS A 174 18.30 -4.39 -14.25
C LYS A 174 19.14 -5.58 -13.76
N LYS A 175 18.59 -6.47 -12.91
CA LYS A 175 19.30 -7.67 -12.43
C LYS A 175 19.70 -8.60 -13.57
N GLN A 176 18.83 -8.76 -14.56
CA GLN A 176 19.05 -9.60 -15.73
C GLN A 176 19.95 -8.94 -16.78
N HIS A 177 20.41 -7.70 -16.54
CA HIS A 177 21.18 -6.91 -17.50
C HIS A 177 20.49 -6.81 -18.87
N THR A 178 19.14 -6.77 -18.85
CA THR A 178 18.34 -6.63 -20.06
C THR A 178 18.34 -5.17 -20.47
N GLU A 179 18.83 -4.89 -21.67
CA GLU A 179 18.87 -3.55 -22.22
C GLU A 179 17.78 -3.34 -23.26
N HIS A 180 17.10 -2.20 -23.17
CA HIS A 180 16.14 -1.74 -24.16
C HIS A 180 16.61 -0.42 -24.74
N SER A 181 16.62 -0.34 -26.07
CA SER A 181 16.87 0.92 -26.80
C SER A 181 15.58 1.55 -27.34
N SER A 182 14.54 0.73 -27.56
CA SER A 182 13.23 1.13 -28.06
C SER A 182 12.20 1.21 -26.95
N ALA A 183 11.45 2.31 -26.90
CA ALA A 183 10.33 2.50 -25.98
C ALA A 183 9.24 1.44 -26.19
N ASP A 184 8.91 1.09 -27.43
CA ASP A 184 7.88 0.08 -27.71
C ASP A 184 8.29 -1.31 -27.20
N ALA A 185 9.57 -1.66 -27.34
CA ALA A 185 10.08 -2.93 -26.82
C ALA A 185 10.02 -2.94 -25.29
N TRP A 186 10.51 -1.86 -24.66
CA TRP A 186 10.46 -1.67 -23.22
C TRP A 186 9.03 -1.81 -22.66
N LEU A 187 8.07 -1.05 -23.20
CA LEU A 187 6.69 -1.05 -22.71
C LEU A 187 6.03 -2.43 -22.85
N ARG A 188 6.28 -3.13 -23.97
CA ARG A 188 5.76 -4.49 -24.17
C ARG A 188 6.36 -5.48 -23.20
N ASP A 189 7.67 -5.43 -22.98
CA ASP A 189 8.37 -6.38 -22.11
C ASP A 189 7.99 -6.16 -20.64
N VAL A 190 7.89 -4.91 -20.19
CA VAL A 190 7.39 -4.57 -18.85
C VAL A 190 5.94 -5.06 -18.69
N ALA A 191 5.05 -4.75 -19.65
CA ALA A 191 3.66 -5.17 -19.57
C ALA A 191 3.49 -6.70 -19.55
N LYS A 192 4.37 -7.41 -20.26
CA LYS A 192 4.43 -8.88 -20.25
C LYS A 192 4.94 -9.41 -18.90
N GLN A 193 5.98 -8.79 -18.34
CA GLN A 193 6.55 -9.16 -17.05
C GLN A 193 5.54 -8.98 -15.90
N ILE A 194 4.74 -7.92 -15.93
CA ILE A 194 3.67 -7.69 -14.93
C ILE A 194 2.46 -8.60 -15.18
N GLY A 195 2.26 -9.08 -16.42
CA GLY A 195 1.29 -10.12 -16.77
C GLY A 195 -0.03 -9.63 -17.39
N HIS A 196 -0.30 -8.33 -17.41
CA HIS A 196 -1.52 -7.77 -18.02
C HIS A 196 -1.36 -7.44 -19.52
N ASN A 197 -0.13 -7.45 -20.07
CA ASN A 197 0.17 -7.24 -21.49
C ASN A 197 -0.35 -5.90 -22.10
N SER A 198 -0.62 -4.89 -21.27
CA SER A 198 -1.07 -3.57 -21.72
C SER A 198 0.06 -2.54 -21.66
N ALA A 199 0.71 -2.29 -22.78
CA ALA A 199 1.78 -1.29 -22.90
C ALA A 199 1.29 0.13 -22.55
N GLY A 200 0.04 0.47 -22.86
CA GLY A 200 -0.53 1.78 -22.56
C GLY A 200 -0.71 2.04 -21.06
N LEU A 201 -0.97 1.00 -20.26
CA LEU A 201 -1.01 1.14 -18.80
C LEU A 201 0.39 1.39 -18.23
N VAL A 202 1.40 0.67 -18.73
CA VAL A 202 2.80 0.91 -18.35
C VAL A 202 3.21 2.35 -18.70
N GLU A 203 2.86 2.83 -19.89
CA GLU A 203 3.16 4.21 -20.30
C GLU A 203 2.47 5.26 -19.41
N ASN A 204 1.24 5.00 -18.98
CA ASN A 204 0.57 5.85 -17.99
C ASN A 204 1.30 5.85 -16.65
N ASP A 205 1.74 4.68 -16.18
CA ASP A 205 2.50 4.56 -14.93
C ASP A 205 3.85 5.29 -15.00
N GLU A 206 4.54 5.23 -16.14
CA GLU A 206 5.81 5.94 -16.37
C GLU A 206 5.68 7.44 -16.11
N THR A 207 4.53 8.05 -16.41
CA THR A 207 4.33 9.49 -16.18
C THR A 207 4.50 9.86 -14.71
N THR A 208 3.94 9.04 -13.80
CA THR A 208 4.07 9.26 -12.35
C THR A 208 5.49 8.90 -11.88
N LEU A 209 6.03 7.79 -12.37
CA LEU A 209 7.38 7.34 -11.98
C LEU A 209 8.49 8.30 -12.44
N GLU A 210 8.34 8.93 -13.61
CA GLU A 210 9.23 10.00 -14.11
C GLU A 210 9.07 11.29 -13.30
N HIS A 211 7.84 11.62 -12.87
CA HIS A 211 7.54 12.78 -12.03
C HIS A 211 8.23 12.66 -10.67
N GLU A 212 8.06 11.52 -10.01
CA GLU A 212 8.64 11.19 -8.70
C GLU A 212 10.13 10.82 -8.76
N LYS A 213 10.76 10.93 -9.95
CA LYS A 213 12.18 10.65 -10.19
C LYS A 213 12.61 9.24 -9.81
N LEU A 214 11.71 8.26 -9.93
CA LEU A 214 12.00 6.84 -9.71
C LEU A 214 12.52 6.16 -10.99
N ILE A 215 12.14 6.67 -12.15
CA ILE A 215 12.71 6.30 -13.44
C ILE A 215 13.19 7.53 -14.22
N THR A 216 14.15 7.32 -15.11
CA THR A 216 14.65 8.32 -16.05
C THR A 216 13.63 8.56 -17.16
N GLY A 217 13.57 9.80 -17.65
CA GLY A 217 12.78 10.14 -18.83
C GLY A 217 13.32 9.48 -20.11
N ARG A 218 12.52 9.54 -21.17
CA ARG A 218 12.90 9.05 -22.49
C ARG A 218 13.96 9.95 -23.14
N ILE A 219 14.80 9.37 -24.00
CA ILE A 219 16.02 10.04 -24.51
C ILE A 219 15.73 10.95 -25.70
N HIS A 220 14.86 10.51 -26.62
CA HIS A 220 14.57 11.24 -27.84
C HIS A 220 13.41 12.21 -27.65
N ASN A 221 13.41 13.31 -28.42
CA ASN A 221 12.36 14.33 -28.38
C ASN A 221 10.97 13.77 -28.72
N ASP A 222 10.93 12.74 -29.56
CA ASP A 222 9.72 11.99 -29.94
C ASP A 222 9.34 10.90 -28.92
N ARG A 223 10.05 10.80 -27.80
CA ARG A 223 9.85 9.79 -26.75
C ARG A 223 10.06 8.34 -27.23
N SER A 224 10.74 8.10 -28.35
CA SER A 224 10.96 6.74 -28.88
C SER A 224 12.12 5.97 -28.23
N GLY A 225 13.06 6.69 -27.63
CA GLY A 225 14.29 6.13 -27.07
C GLY A 225 14.23 5.88 -25.57
N VAL A 226 14.74 4.72 -25.15
CA VAL A 226 14.91 4.33 -23.73
C VAL A 226 16.39 4.21 -23.38
N ARG A 227 16.77 4.63 -22.17
CA ARG A 227 18.11 4.39 -21.63
C ARG A 227 18.19 2.97 -21.09
N GLY A 228 18.93 2.10 -21.78
CA GLY A 228 19.14 0.71 -21.38
C GLY A 228 19.89 0.55 -20.05
N TYR A 229 20.73 1.53 -19.68
CA TYR A 229 21.45 1.51 -18.40
C TYR A 229 20.50 1.49 -17.19
N ASN A 230 20.73 0.56 -16.26
CA ASN A 230 19.91 0.31 -15.06
C ASN A 230 18.41 0.09 -15.35
N ALA A 231 18.04 -0.34 -16.56
CA ALA A 231 16.64 -0.50 -16.97
C ALA A 231 15.80 0.75 -16.64
N ARG A 232 16.36 1.93 -16.94
CA ARG A 232 15.81 3.27 -16.64
C ARG A 232 15.69 3.67 -15.18
N LEU A 233 15.93 2.78 -14.21
CA LEU A 233 15.81 3.15 -12.80
C LEU A 233 16.82 4.24 -12.42
N THR A 234 16.36 5.19 -11.61
CA THR A 234 17.24 6.12 -10.90
C THR A 234 17.75 5.47 -9.62
N ASP A 235 18.69 6.12 -8.95
CA ASP A 235 19.16 5.67 -7.64
C ASP A 235 18.02 5.64 -6.61
N PHE A 236 17.05 6.57 -6.70
CA PHE A 236 15.84 6.59 -5.86
C PHE A 236 14.96 5.37 -6.13
N GLY A 237 14.72 5.04 -7.41
CA GLY A 237 13.93 3.87 -7.80
C GLY A 237 14.58 2.55 -7.36
N ILE A 238 15.91 2.47 -7.48
CA ILE A 238 16.71 1.32 -6.99
C ILE A 238 16.56 1.18 -5.48
N SER A 239 16.83 2.24 -4.72
CA SER A 239 16.77 2.19 -3.25
C SER A 239 15.38 1.83 -2.75
N LEU A 240 14.32 2.38 -3.34
CA LEU A 240 12.93 2.07 -2.96
C LEU A 240 12.64 0.57 -3.11
N ILE A 241 12.97 -0.03 -4.26
CA ILE A 241 12.74 -1.47 -4.48
C ILE A 241 13.64 -2.32 -3.58
N GLU A 242 14.88 -1.91 -3.34
CA GLU A 242 15.80 -2.63 -2.44
C GLU A 242 15.29 -2.65 -1.00
N TYR A 243 14.73 -1.55 -0.50
CA TYR A 243 14.09 -1.53 0.82
C TYR A 243 12.86 -2.42 0.89
N ILE A 244 12.03 -2.44 -0.16
CA ILE A 244 10.88 -3.34 -0.25
C ILE A 244 11.36 -4.80 -0.19
N LEU A 245 12.29 -5.20 -1.06
CA LEU A 245 12.81 -6.57 -1.12
C LEU A 245 13.50 -7.00 0.17
N LYS A 246 14.25 -6.11 0.83
CA LYS A 246 14.87 -6.39 2.13
C LYS A 246 13.81 -6.78 3.17
N TYR A 247 12.72 -6.03 3.23
CA TYR A 247 11.61 -6.33 4.12
C TYR A 247 10.89 -7.64 3.74
N GLU A 248 10.65 -7.90 2.45
CA GLU A 248 10.04 -9.17 2.00
C GLU A 248 10.85 -10.38 2.49
N ASN A 249 12.17 -10.34 2.33
CA ASN A 249 13.05 -11.42 2.77
C ASN A 249 13.00 -11.66 4.29
N LEU A 250 12.92 -10.58 5.09
CA LEU A 250 12.76 -10.69 6.55
C LEU A 250 11.46 -11.41 6.92
N THR A 251 10.35 -11.07 6.24
CA THR A 251 9.05 -11.70 6.52
C THR A 251 8.97 -13.16 6.06
N GLU A 252 9.72 -13.55 5.03
CA GLU A 252 9.75 -14.94 4.54
C GLU A 252 10.57 -15.87 5.45
N GLU A 253 11.67 -15.40 6.03
CA GLU A 253 12.46 -16.15 7.02
C GLU A 253 11.65 -16.43 8.29
N ASP A 254 10.85 -15.45 8.69
CA ASP A 254 9.95 -15.55 9.84
C ASP A 254 8.83 -16.59 9.66
N ILE A 255 8.32 -16.77 8.44
CA ILE A 255 7.30 -17.79 8.11
C ILE A 255 7.89 -19.21 8.12
N LYS A 256 9.18 -19.36 7.79
CA LYS A 256 9.86 -20.67 7.80
C LYS A 256 10.24 -21.16 9.21
N THR A 257 10.06 -20.31 10.22
CA THR A 257 10.43 -20.58 11.62
C THR A 257 9.21 -20.93 12.49
N ILE A 258 8.02 -21.00 11.89
CA ILE A 258 6.76 -21.50 12.49
C ILE A 258 6.45 -22.89 11.92
#